data_AF-A0A7C6F4X5-F1
#
_entry.id   AF-A0A7C6F4X5-F1
#
_cell.length_a   1.000
_cell.length_b   1.000
_cell.length_c   1.000
_cell.angle_alpha   90.00
_cell.angle_beta   90.00
_cell.angle_gamma   90.00
#
_symmetry.space_group_name_H-M   'P 1'
#
loop_
_entity.id
_entity.type
_entity.pdbx_description
1 polymer ?
#
loop_
_entity_poly.entity_id
_entity_poly.type
_entity_poly.pdbx_seq_one_letter_code
_entity_poly.pdbx_strand_id
1 'polypeptide(L)'
;IVGYASMNIDGDTGDVAAFFIAADKKGLGLGRRLWNRLEVHAKDRCVTRLRVESDPQAVPFYRAMGCRQIGDVPSGSIAGRMLPLLEKRLA
;
A
#
# COMPACT_ATOMS: atom_id res chain seq x y z
N ILE A 1 10.84 12.92 -10.79
CA ILE A 1 10.12 11.71 -10.34
C ILE A 1 8.66 12.10 -10.08
N VAL A 2 7.67 11.42 -10.65
CA VAL A 2 6.24 11.77 -10.49
C VAL A 2 5.48 10.86 -9.52
N GLY A 3 6.15 9.82 -9.02
CA GLY A 3 5.63 8.90 -8.02
C GLY A 3 6.67 7.85 -7.68
N TYR A 4 6.55 7.26 -6.49
CA TYR A 4 7.40 6.16 -6.03
C TYR A 4 6.65 5.31 -5.02
N ALA A 5 7.07 4.06 -4.89
CA ALA A 5 6.61 3.15 -3.85
C ALA A 5 7.80 2.37 -3.29
N SER A 6 7.73 2.02 -2.01
CA SER A 6 8.70 1.14 -1.36
C SER A 6 7.98 0.11 -0.50
N MET A 7 8.66 -1.01 -0.28
CA MET A 7 8.16 -2.14 0.49
C MET A 7 9.31 -2.71 1.33
N ASN A 8 9.01 -3.04 2.58
CA ASN A 8 9.84 -3.89 3.41
C ASN A 8 9.30 -5.33 3.33
N ILE A 9 10.17 -6.34 3.34
CA ILE A 9 9.74 -7.73 3.27
C ILE A 9 10.06 -8.41 4.60
N ASP A 10 9.06 -9.05 5.18
CA ASP A 10 9.17 -9.92 6.34
C ASP A 10 8.51 -11.27 6.02
N GLY A 11 9.33 -12.31 5.87
CA GLY A 11 8.89 -13.62 5.39
C GLY A 11 8.18 -13.53 4.03
N ASP A 12 6.90 -13.90 4.00
CA ASP A 12 6.04 -13.87 2.81
C ASP A 12 5.21 -12.58 2.68
N THR A 13 5.44 -11.60 3.55
CA THR A 13 4.65 -10.37 3.65
C THR A 13 5.45 -9.17 3.20
N GLY A 14 4.86 -8.37 2.31
CA GLY A 14 5.40 -7.09 1.87
C GLY A 14 4.66 -5.93 2.53
N ASP A 15 5.32 -5.25 3.46
CA ASP A 15 4.83 -4.03 4.08
C ASP A 15 5.10 -2.82 3.20
N VAL A 16 4.04 -2.20 2.67
CA VAL A 16 4.16 -0.99 1.84
C VAL A 16 4.51 0.20 2.72
N ALA A 17 5.81 0.48 2.81
CA ALA A 17 6.37 1.53 3.67
C ALA A 17 6.14 2.94 3.11
N ALA A 18 6.08 3.09 1.79
CA ALA A 18 5.73 4.34 1.14
C ALA A 18 4.98 4.11 -0.17
N PHE A 19 3.99 4.96 -0.43
CA PHE A 19 3.29 4.99 -1.71
C PHE A 19 2.86 6.43 -2.02
N PHE A 20 3.49 7.04 -3.02
CA PHE A 20 3.31 8.46 -3.31
C PHE A 20 3.16 8.71 -4.82
N ILE A 21 2.25 9.62 -5.16
CA ILE A 21 2.07 10.20 -6.50
C ILE A 21 2.01 11.72 -6.33
N ALA A 22 2.71 12.46 -7.19
CA ALA A 22 2.67 13.92 -7.22
C ALA A 22 1.22 14.43 -7.33
N ALA A 23 0.87 15.44 -6.52
CA ALA A 23 -0.52 15.89 -6.37
C ALA A 23 -1.14 16.37 -7.69
N ASP A 24 -0.36 17.04 -8.54
CA ASP A 24 -0.75 17.53 -9.87
C ASP A 24 -0.90 16.40 -10.91
N LYS A 25 -0.58 15.16 -10.56
CA LYS A 25 -0.72 13.97 -11.41
C LYS A 25 -1.77 12.97 -10.90
N LYS A 26 -2.55 13.33 -9.88
CA LYS A 26 -3.69 12.52 -9.39
C LYS A 26 -4.79 12.43 -10.46
N GLY A 27 -5.55 11.33 -10.45
CA GLY A 27 -6.64 11.09 -11.41
C GLY A 27 -6.22 10.55 -12.77
N LEU A 28 -4.92 10.50 -13.08
CA LEU A 28 -4.40 10.04 -14.39
C LEU A 28 -4.12 8.52 -14.45
N GLY A 29 -4.58 7.74 -13.47
CA GLY A 29 -4.34 6.30 -13.39
C GLY A 29 -2.89 5.89 -13.01
N LEU A 30 -2.00 6.85 -12.71
CA LEU A 30 -0.62 6.56 -12.33
C LEU A 30 -0.49 5.73 -11.05
N GLY A 31 -1.35 5.99 -10.05
CA GLY A 31 -1.38 5.19 -8.81
C GLY A 31 -1.65 3.72 -9.09
N ARG A 32 -2.61 3.40 -9.96
CA ARG A 32 -2.90 2.01 -10.35
C ARG A 32 -1.71 1.36 -11.07
N ARG A 33 -1.05 2.09 -11.98
CA ARG A 33 0.13 1.59 -12.69
C ARG A 33 1.28 1.31 -11.73
N LEU A 34 1.54 2.21 -10.79
CA LEU A 34 2.58 2.06 -9.77
C LEU A 34 2.28 0.88 -8.84
N TRP A 35 1.02 0.73 -8.41
CA TRP A 35 0.58 -0.39 -7.58
C TRP A 35 0.77 -1.74 -8.28
N ASN A 36 0.34 -1.86 -9.54
CA ASN A 36 0.56 -3.08 -10.32
C ASN A 36 2.05 -3.42 -10.45
N ARG A 37 2.92 -2.41 -10.59
CA ARG A 37 4.37 -2.63 -10.63
C ARG A 37 4.92 -3.10 -9.29
N LEU A 38 4.40 -2.58 -8.18
CA LEU A 38 4.75 -3.01 -6.83
C LEU A 38 4.35 -4.48 -6.61
N GLU A 39 3.17 -4.90 -7.07
CA GLU A 39 2.74 -6.30 -6.99
C GLU A 39 3.65 -7.26 -7.75
N VAL A 40 4.04 -6.92 -8.97
CA VAL A 40 5.01 -7.71 -9.74
C VAL A 40 6.33 -7.80 -8.98
N HIS A 41 6.83 -6.67 -8.49
CA HIS A 41 8.08 -6.62 -7.74
C HIS A 41 8.06 -7.45 -6.45
N ALA A 42 6.89 -7.56 -5.81
CA ALA A 42 6.65 -8.38 -4.63
C ALA A 42 6.61 -9.87 -4.96
N LYS A 43 5.86 -10.26 -6.01
CA LYS A 43 5.81 -11.65 -6.48
C LYS A 43 7.19 -12.17 -6.88
N ASP A 44 8.00 -11.36 -7.55
CA ASP A 44 9.38 -11.68 -7.91
C ASP A 44 10.29 -11.96 -6.69
N ARG A 45 9.83 -11.61 -5.47
CA ARG A 45 10.52 -11.82 -4.19
C ARG A 45 9.79 -12.81 -3.29
N CYS A 46 8.92 -13.65 -3.86
CA CYS A 46 8.15 -14.67 -3.15
C CYS A 46 7.19 -14.12 -2.08
N VAL A 47 6.82 -12.83 -2.17
CA VAL A 47 5.78 -12.25 -1.30
C VAL A 47 4.41 -12.73 -1.77
N THR A 48 3.61 -13.23 -0.83
CA THR A 48 2.26 -13.77 -1.08
C THR A 48 1.16 -12.80 -0.64
N ARG A 49 1.51 -11.73 0.09
CA ARG A 49 0.57 -10.69 0.54
C ARG A 49 1.24 -9.35 0.75
N LEU A 50 0.54 -8.29 0.38
CA LEU A 50 0.92 -6.91 0.69
C LEU A 50 0.09 -6.38 1.85
N ARG A 51 0.72 -5.68 2.78
CA ARG A 51 0.07 -5.00 3.91
C ARG A 51 0.33 -3.50 3.84
N VAL A 52 -0.68 -2.71 4.21
CA VAL A 52 -0.63 -1.25 4.17
C VAL A 52 -1.25 -0.68 5.44
N GLU A 53 -0.48 0.10 6.19
CA GLU A 53 -1.00 1.01 7.20
C GLU A 53 -1.46 2.29 6.51
N SER A 54 -2.76 2.44 6.30
CA SER A 54 -3.31 3.46 5.42
C SER A 54 -3.78 4.69 6.18
N ASP A 55 -3.56 5.87 5.61
CA ASP A 55 -4.39 7.02 5.97
C ASP A 55 -5.87 6.71 5.62
N PRO A 56 -6.85 7.07 6.47
CA PRO A 56 -8.27 6.87 6.18
C PRO A 56 -8.73 7.42 4.81
N GLN A 57 -8.16 8.54 4.37
CA GLN A 57 -8.50 9.14 3.07
C GLN A 57 -7.96 8.34 1.87
N ALA A 58 -6.93 7.51 2.08
CA ALA A 58 -6.35 6.65 1.07
C ALA A 58 -7.01 5.25 1.00
N VAL A 59 -7.83 4.88 1.98
CA VAL A 59 -8.52 3.57 2.01
C VAL A 59 -9.32 3.28 0.73
N PRO A 60 -10.10 4.22 0.15
CA PRO A 60 -10.82 3.96 -1.09
C PRO A 60 -9.89 3.59 -2.26
N PHE A 61 -8.70 4.19 -2.32
CA PHE A 61 -7.70 3.87 -3.34
C PHE A 61 -7.20 2.43 -3.21
N TYR A 62 -6.77 2.02 -2.01
CA TYR A 62 -6.27 0.66 -1.79
C TYR A 62 -7.37 -0.40 -1.94
N ARG A 63 -8.61 -0.08 -1.52
CA ARG A 63 -9.77 -0.95 -1.80
C ARG A 63 -9.99 -1.14 -3.30
N ALA A 64 -9.86 -0.08 -4.11
CA ALA A 64 -9.94 -0.18 -5.56
C ALA A 64 -8.79 -1.02 -6.17
N MET A 65 -7.65 -1.13 -5.49
CA MET A 65 -6.55 -2.03 -5.86
C MET A 65 -6.76 -3.49 -5.43
N GLY A 66 -7.84 -3.78 -4.70
CA GLY A 66 -8.17 -5.11 -4.19
C GLY A 66 -7.69 -5.39 -2.77
N CYS A 67 -7.23 -4.38 -2.04
CA CYS A 67 -6.96 -4.53 -0.61
C CYS A 67 -8.27 -4.60 0.18
N ARG A 68 -8.29 -5.42 1.22
CA ARG A 68 -9.35 -5.50 2.22
C ARG A 68 -8.83 -4.99 3.56
N GLN A 69 -9.69 -4.35 4.33
CA GLN A 69 -9.33 -3.97 5.70
C GLN A 69 -9.35 -5.21 6.58
N ILE A 70 -8.28 -5.41 7.35
CA ILE A 70 -8.09 -6.54 8.25
C ILE A 70 -8.01 -6.12 9.73
N GLY A 71 -8.03 -4.81 9.99
CA GLY A 71 -8.05 -4.24 11.34
C GLY A 71 -7.64 -2.77 11.33
N ASP A 72 -7.18 -2.32 12.49
CA ASP A 72 -6.59 -1.00 12.72
C ASP A 72 -5.33 -1.17 13.57
N VAL A 73 -4.32 -0.32 13.36
CA VAL A 73 -3.05 -0.34 14.09
C VAL A 73 -2.71 1.06 14.64
N PRO A 74 -2.01 1.17 15.77
CA PRO A 74 -1.53 2.45 16.26
C PRO A 74 -0.59 3.11 15.25
N SER A 75 -0.77 4.40 15.01
CA SER A 75 0.13 5.20 14.16
C SER A 75 1.50 5.28 14.80
N GLY A 76 2.54 4.90 14.05
CA GLY A 76 3.93 5.08 14.48
C GLY A 76 4.39 6.54 14.56
N SER A 77 3.61 7.50 14.03
CA SER A 77 4.02 8.92 13.95
C SER A 77 3.13 9.87 14.75
N ILE A 78 1.93 9.47 15.15
CA ILE A 78 0.98 10.32 15.88
C ILE A 78 0.41 9.51 17.04
N ALA A 79 0.84 9.85 18.27
CA ALA A 79 0.39 9.16 19.47
C ALA A 79 -1.15 9.18 19.62
N GLY A 80 -1.73 8.03 19.94
CA GLY A 80 -3.18 7.86 20.11
C GLY A 80 -4.00 7.79 18.82
N ARG A 81 -3.40 8.01 17.64
CA ARG A 81 -4.09 7.83 16.35
C ARG A 81 -4.06 6.37 15.93
N MET A 82 -5.20 5.87 15.45
CA MET A 82 -5.31 4.55 14.79
C MET A 82 -5.32 4.73 13.27
N LEU A 83 -4.72 3.78 12.55
CA LEU A 83 -4.67 3.71 11.10
C LEU A 83 -5.32 2.42 10.61
N PRO A 84 -6.20 2.47 9.59
CA PRO A 84 -6.70 1.28 8.92
C PRO A 84 -5.56 0.38 8.41
N LEU A 85 -5.58 -0.88 8.83
CA LEU A 85 -4.68 -1.91 8.33
C LEU A 85 -5.34 -2.65 7.17
N LEU A 86 -4.74 -2.55 5.99
CA LEU A 86 -5.24 -3.18 4.78
C LEU A 86 -4.31 -4.30 4.32
N GLU A 87 -4.86 -5.33 3.69
CA GLU A 87 -4.11 -6.44 3.11
C GLU A 87 -4.62 -6.79 1.71
N LYS A 88 -3.73 -7.16 0.79
CA LYS A 88 -4.06 -7.85 -0.45
C LYS A 88 -3.22 -9.12 -0.59
N ARG A 89 -3.86 -10.27 -0.83
CA ARG A 89 -3.16 -11.49 -1.24
C ARG A 89 -2.75 -11.39 -2.71
N LEU A 90 -1.53 -11.82 -2.99
CA LEU A 90 -0.94 -11.92 -4.31
C LEU A 90 -1.07 -13.38 -4.77
N ALA A 91 -1.95 -13.62 -5.74
CA ALA A 91 -2.14 -14.94 -6.35
C ALA A 91 -0.97 -15.32 -7.26
#